data_AF-A0A328NAE8-F1
#
_entry.id   AF-A0A328NAE8-F1
#
_cell.length_a   1.000
_cell.length_b   1.000
_cell.length_c   1.000
_cell.angle_alpha   90.00
_cell.angle_beta   90.00
_cell.angle_gamma   90.00
#
_symmetry.space_group_name_H-M   'P 1'
#
loop_
_entity.id
_entity.type
_entity.pdbx_description
1 polymer ?
#
loop_
_entity_poly.entity_id
_entity_poly.type
_entity_poly.pdbx_seq_one_letter_code
_entity_poly.pdbx_strand_id
1 'polypeptide(L)'
;MTSVAGWAAASTAGAFPPLPRAVAQSFYRRMRAVAPAAVGAIERDRAGDPEQSFPDTACGRLAGSLDDAGLRALGMWTHHWCMRFYDDDTRVGRRLIREIAARPGLGWTADEVRWMLRESVSAGPAAADRFTLPRAAAGQLTPADRRALGRWPEVEVPRQRRPDQAG
;
A
#
# COMPACT_ATOMS: atom_id res chain seq x y z
N MET A 1 -3.66 -20.59 -28.44
CA MET A 1 -3.50 -19.13 -28.51
C MET A 1 -4.79 -18.48 -28.01
N THR A 2 -4.91 -18.32 -26.69
CA THR A 2 -6.06 -17.65 -26.05
C THR A 2 -5.82 -16.14 -26.05
N SER A 3 -6.80 -15.40 -26.56
CA SER A 3 -6.71 -13.98 -26.87
C SER A 3 -6.42 -13.10 -25.65
N VAL A 4 -5.43 -12.22 -25.78
CA VAL A 4 -4.99 -11.20 -24.80
C VAL A 4 -6.07 -10.13 -24.56
N ALA A 5 -7.17 -10.16 -25.31
CA ALA A 5 -8.29 -9.21 -25.19
C ALA A 5 -9.16 -9.38 -23.92
N GLY A 6 -9.04 -10.50 -23.20
CA GLY A 6 -9.87 -10.75 -22.00
C GLY A 6 -9.40 -10.08 -20.71
N TRP A 7 -8.15 -9.62 -20.63
CA TRP A 7 -7.59 -9.11 -19.37
C TRP A 7 -7.74 -7.60 -19.17
N ALA A 8 -7.95 -6.85 -20.26
CA ALA A 8 -8.26 -5.43 -20.19
C ALA A 8 -9.68 -5.13 -19.64
N ALA A 9 -10.58 -6.11 -19.68
CA ALA A 9 -11.98 -5.98 -19.26
C ALA A 9 -12.23 -6.10 -17.74
N ALA A 10 -11.22 -6.48 -16.94
CA ALA A 10 -11.32 -6.55 -15.48
C ALA A 10 -10.85 -5.27 -14.78
N SER A 11 -10.73 -4.16 -15.52
CA SER A 11 -10.72 -2.83 -14.91
C SER A 11 -12.14 -2.55 -14.42
N THR A 12 -12.46 -2.95 -13.20
CA THR A 12 -13.77 -2.70 -12.60
C THR A 12 -13.93 -1.20 -12.33
N ALA A 13 -14.15 -0.43 -13.39
CA ALA A 13 -14.57 0.96 -13.34
C ALA A 13 -15.92 0.98 -12.62
N GLY A 14 -15.89 1.16 -11.30
CA GLY A 14 -17.06 1.08 -10.42
C GLY A 14 -16.86 0.30 -9.11
N ALA A 15 -15.77 -0.47 -8.93
CA ALA A 15 -15.57 -1.23 -7.69
C ALA A 15 -15.37 -0.35 -6.44
N PHE A 16 -14.86 0.87 -6.63
CA PHE A 16 -14.74 1.87 -5.57
C PHE A 16 -15.26 3.21 -6.08
N PRO A 17 -16.34 3.77 -5.48
CA PRO A 17 -16.78 5.11 -5.83
C PRO A 17 -15.66 6.12 -5.56
N PRO A 18 -15.53 7.16 -6.41
CA PRO A 18 -14.47 8.14 -6.26
C PRO A 18 -14.61 8.89 -4.92
N LEU A 19 -13.48 9.10 -4.26
CA LEU A 19 -13.44 9.94 -3.06
C LEU A 19 -13.77 11.39 -3.43
N PRO A 20 -14.44 12.15 -2.54
CA PRO A 20 -14.61 13.58 -2.72
C PRO A 20 -13.24 14.26 -2.95
N ARG A 21 -13.18 15.18 -3.91
CA ARG A 21 -11.92 15.83 -4.32
C ARG A 21 -11.17 16.47 -3.15
N ALA A 22 -11.89 17.11 -2.23
CA ALA A 22 -11.30 17.74 -1.05
C ALA A 22 -10.61 16.71 -0.12
N VAL A 23 -11.20 15.53 0.04
CA VAL A 23 -10.64 14.44 0.86
C VAL A 23 -9.35 13.92 0.22
N ALA A 24 -9.37 13.63 -1.09
CA ALA A 24 -8.18 13.19 -1.82
C ALA A 24 -7.06 14.25 -1.76
N GLN A 25 -7.39 15.53 -1.93
CA GLN A 25 -6.41 16.63 -1.83
C GLN A 25 -5.80 16.75 -0.43
N SER A 26 -6.58 16.53 0.62
CA SER A 26 -6.06 16.48 2.00
C SER A 26 -5.02 15.35 2.16
N PHE A 27 -5.26 14.19 1.55
CA PHE A 27 -4.30 13.08 1.59
C PHE A 27 -3.00 13.44 0.89
N TYR A 28 -3.06 13.99 -0.32
CA TYR A 28 -1.87 14.45 -1.04
C TYR A 28 -1.11 15.54 -0.28
N ARG A 29 -1.80 16.44 0.42
CA ARG A 29 -1.15 17.45 1.27
C ARG A 29 -0.34 16.82 2.39
N ARG A 30 -0.91 15.85 3.11
CA ARG A 30 -0.22 15.13 4.20
C ARG A 30 0.94 14.30 3.67
N MET A 31 0.74 13.56 2.58
CA MET A 31 1.79 12.79 1.92
C MET A 31 2.94 13.68 1.46
N ARG A 32 2.64 14.87 0.91
CA ARG A 32 3.67 15.83 0.48
C ARG A 32 4.49 16.37 1.64
N ALA A 33 3.92 16.49 2.83
CA ALA A 33 4.64 16.96 4.01
C ALA A 33 5.73 15.96 4.46
N VAL A 34 5.48 14.65 4.33
CA VAL A 34 6.45 13.60 4.70
C VAL A 34 7.39 13.20 3.56
N ALA A 35 7.03 13.50 2.31
CA ALA A 35 7.73 13.03 1.12
C ALA A 35 9.24 13.33 1.11
N PRO A 36 9.74 14.55 1.40
CA PRO A 36 11.18 14.81 1.35
C PRO A 36 11.98 13.96 2.34
N ALA A 37 11.46 13.82 3.57
CA ALA A 37 12.09 12.98 4.59
C ALA A 37 12.05 11.49 4.21
N ALA A 38 10.93 11.05 3.63
CA ALA A 38 10.76 9.67 3.18
C ALA A 38 11.70 9.32 2.02
N VAL A 39 11.86 10.21 1.03
CA VAL A 39 12.83 10.04 -0.07
C VAL A 39 14.25 9.91 0.48
N GLY A 40 14.67 10.87 1.31
CA GLY A 40 16.03 10.84 1.86
C GLY A 40 16.30 9.63 2.77
N ALA A 41 15.27 9.13 3.47
CA ALA A 41 15.38 7.91 4.26
C ALA A 41 15.49 6.66 3.37
N ILE A 42 14.66 6.56 2.31
CA ILE A 42 14.69 5.44 1.36
C ILE A 42 16.03 5.38 0.64
N GLU A 43 16.57 6.51 0.20
CA GLU A 43 17.85 6.56 -0.51
C GLU A 43 19.02 6.11 0.39
N ARG A 44 19.04 6.55 1.65
CA ARG A 44 20.04 6.11 2.63
C ARG A 44 19.95 4.61 2.91
N ASP A 45 18.75 4.10 3.12
CA ASP A 45 18.54 2.67 3.38
C ASP A 45 18.80 1.81 2.14
N ARG A 46 18.60 2.35 0.93
CA ARG A 46 18.93 1.65 -0.32
C ARG A 46 20.44 1.47 -0.48
N ALA A 47 21.23 2.47 -0.07
CA ALA A 47 22.69 2.44 -0.10
C ALA A 47 23.32 1.74 1.11
N GLY A 48 22.54 1.46 2.15
CA GLY A 48 22.98 0.84 3.40
C GLY A 48 22.95 -0.68 3.39
N ASP A 49 23.19 -1.26 4.57
CA ASP A 49 23.14 -2.70 4.80
C ASP A 49 21.68 -3.21 4.82
N PRO A 50 21.29 -4.14 3.91
CA PRO A 50 19.94 -4.68 3.89
C PRO A 50 19.58 -5.50 5.15
N GLU A 51 20.57 -6.08 5.83
CA GLU A 51 20.38 -6.91 7.02
C GLU A 51 20.28 -6.09 8.31
N GLN A 52 20.51 -4.77 8.23
CA GLN A 52 20.37 -3.88 9.36
C GLN A 52 18.96 -3.98 9.95
N SER A 53 18.86 -4.04 11.29
CA SER A 53 17.59 -4.03 12.03
C SER A 53 16.76 -2.80 11.69
N PHE A 54 15.44 -2.96 11.51
CA PHE A 54 14.60 -1.88 10.97
C PHE A 54 14.64 -0.59 11.81
N PRO A 55 14.54 -0.63 13.16
CA PRO A 55 14.63 0.58 13.99
C PRO A 55 15.92 1.38 13.80
N ASP A 56 17.01 0.71 13.40
CA ASP A 56 18.33 1.31 13.21
C ASP A 56 18.54 1.87 11.79
N THR A 57 17.58 1.66 10.87
CA THR A 57 17.65 2.25 9.53
C THR A 57 17.16 3.71 9.54
N ALA A 58 17.41 4.46 8.46
CA ALA A 58 16.86 5.79 8.31
C ALA A 58 15.33 5.79 8.22
N CYS A 59 14.72 4.80 7.56
CA CYS A 59 13.27 4.65 7.53
C CYS A 59 12.72 4.29 8.92
N GLY A 60 13.42 3.44 9.68
CA GLY A 60 13.05 3.11 11.05
C GLY A 60 13.04 4.32 11.97
N ARG A 61 14.11 5.12 11.94
CA ARG A 61 14.20 6.38 12.71
C ARG A 61 13.12 7.37 12.31
N LEU A 62 12.86 7.55 11.02
CA LEU A 62 11.77 8.39 10.53
C LEU A 62 10.42 7.90 11.10
N ALA A 63 10.13 6.61 10.96
CA ALA A 63 8.89 6.03 11.48
C ALA A 63 8.81 6.04 13.02
N GLY A 64 9.94 6.08 13.74
CA GLY A 64 9.96 6.26 15.19
C GLY A 64 9.68 7.70 15.63
N SER A 65 9.90 8.68 14.75
CA SER A 65 9.76 10.11 15.06
C SER A 65 8.38 10.70 14.77
N LEU A 66 7.54 9.98 14.03
CA LEU A 66 6.23 10.45 13.58
C LEU A 66 5.13 10.04 14.57
N ASP A 67 4.13 10.90 14.72
CA ASP A 67 2.86 10.54 15.35
C ASP A 67 2.04 9.59 14.44
N ASP A 68 0.90 9.09 14.95
CA ASP A 68 0.07 8.16 14.19
C ASP A 68 -0.45 8.76 12.88
N ALA A 69 -0.77 10.05 12.85
CA ALA A 69 -1.21 10.74 11.63
C ALA A 69 -0.09 10.85 10.60
N GLY A 70 1.13 11.15 11.04
CA GLY A 70 2.33 11.18 10.23
C GLY A 70 2.72 9.79 9.72
N LEU A 71 2.59 8.75 10.54
CA LEU A 71 2.82 7.36 10.14
C LEU A 71 1.84 6.88 9.09
N ARG A 72 0.56 7.23 9.22
CA ARG A 72 -0.42 6.94 8.17
C ARG A 72 -0.09 7.67 6.88
N ALA A 73 0.29 8.94 6.96
CA ALA A 73 0.71 9.72 5.79
C ALA A 73 1.96 9.13 5.13
N LEU A 74 2.94 8.68 5.92
CA LEU A 74 4.13 7.98 5.45
C LEU A 74 3.76 6.68 4.74
N GLY A 75 2.92 5.85 5.37
CA GLY A 75 2.44 4.60 4.78
C GLY A 75 1.71 4.81 3.45
N MET A 76 0.81 5.79 3.39
CA MET A 76 0.11 6.14 2.14
C MET A 76 1.07 6.64 1.06
N TRP A 77 2.04 7.48 1.41
CA TRP A 77 3.03 7.98 0.47
C TRP A 77 3.92 6.86 -0.06
N THR A 78 4.44 5.98 0.81
CA THR A 78 5.28 4.85 0.41
C THR A 78 4.49 3.86 -0.44
N HIS A 79 3.23 3.60 -0.09
CA HIS A 79 2.32 2.78 -0.89
C HIS A 79 2.16 3.36 -2.29
N HIS A 80 1.82 4.65 -2.41
CA HIS A 80 1.70 5.36 -3.69
C HIS A 80 2.97 5.24 -4.55
N TRP A 81 4.12 5.50 -3.92
CA TRP A 81 5.41 5.49 -4.58
C TRP A 81 5.73 4.09 -5.11
N CYS A 82 5.55 3.04 -4.30
CA CYS A 82 5.74 1.66 -4.71
C CYS A 82 4.83 1.27 -5.87
N MET A 83 3.58 1.75 -5.93
CA MET A 83 2.66 1.43 -7.04
C MET A 83 3.06 2.14 -8.34
N ARG A 84 3.65 3.34 -8.26
CA ARG A 84 4.07 4.12 -9.43
C ARG A 84 5.41 3.68 -10.01
N PHE A 85 6.31 3.19 -9.17
CA PHE A 85 7.68 2.81 -9.53
C PHE A 85 7.95 1.34 -9.25
N TYR A 86 6.95 0.47 -9.38
CA TYR A 86 7.06 -0.94 -8.95
C TYR A 86 8.17 -1.72 -9.68
N ASP A 87 8.44 -1.35 -10.94
CA ASP A 87 9.51 -1.95 -11.76
C ASP A 87 10.92 -1.48 -11.36
N ASP A 88 11.02 -0.45 -10.51
CA ASP A 88 12.27 -0.02 -9.89
C ASP A 88 12.56 -0.83 -8.61
N ASP A 89 13.76 -0.64 -8.07
CA ASP A 89 14.15 -1.18 -6.77
C ASP A 89 13.35 -0.54 -5.62
N THR A 90 12.18 -1.14 -5.35
CA THR A 90 11.23 -0.76 -4.30
C THR A 90 11.42 -1.57 -3.00
N ARG A 91 12.52 -2.33 -2.85
CA ARG A 91 12.72 -3.24 -1.70
C ARG A 91 12.58 -2.54 -0.35
N VAL A 92 13.15 -1.34 -0.22
CA VAL A 92 13.13 -0.52 1.00
C VAL A 92 11.71 -0.02 1.28
N GLY A 93 11.00 0.45 0.24
CA GLY A 93 9.60 0.87 0.36
C GLY A 93 8.68 -0.27 0.79
N ARG A 94 8.88 -1.48 0.23
CA ARG A 94 8.12 -2.68 0.63
C ARG A 94 8.41 -3.08 2.08
N ARG A 95 9.66 -2.96 2.54
CA ARG A 95 10.01 -3.17 3.95
C ARG A 95 9.28 -2.18 4.84
N LEU A 96 9.36 -0.88 4.55
CA LEU A 96 8.66 0.17 5.29
C LEU A 96 7.13 -0.05 5.34
N ILE A 97 6.53 -0.48 4.22
CA ILE A 97 5.11 -0.86 4.17
C ILE A 97 4.79 -1.99 5.16
N ARG A 98 5.60 -3.06 5.20
CA ARG A 98 5.37 -4.17 6.13
C ARG A 98 5.48 -3.73 7.59
N GLU A 99 6.46 -2.90 7.89
CA GLU A 99 6.68 -2.38 9.24
C GLU A 99 5.53 -1.49 9.72
N ILE A 100 4.99 -0.64 8.85
CA ILE A 100 3.81 0.17 9.17
C ILE A 100 2.56 -0.71 9.27
N ALA A 101 2.40 -1.69 8.38
CA ALA A 101 1.27 -2.62 8.39
C ALA A 101 1.21 -3.47 9.67
N ALA A 102 2.36 -3.78 10.27
CA ALA A 102 2.45 -4.53 11.52
C ALA A 102 2.07 -3.71 12.78
N ARG A 103 1.95 -2.37 12.68
CA ARG A 103 1.62 -1.51 13.83
C ARG A 103 0.10 -1.47 14.07
N PRO A 104 -0.38 -1.91 15.25
CA PRO A 104 -1.78 -1.77 15.62
C PRO A 104 -2.10 -0.32 16.02
N GLY A 105 -3.37 0.06 15.94
CA GLY A 105 -3.87 1.27 16.60
C GLY A 105 -3.55 2.59 15.90
N LEU A 106 -3.08 2.61 14.64
CA LEU A 106 -2.69 3.84 13.95
C LEU A 106 -3.86 4.79 13.62
N GLY A 107 -5.11 4.36 13.82
CA GLY A 107 -6.30 5.19 13.55
C GLY A 107 -6.56 5.42 12.05
N TRP A 108 -6.42 4.37 11.24
CA TRP A 108 -6.77 4.41 9.81
C TRP A 108 -8.24 4.80 9.62
N THR A 109 -8.51 5.64 8.61
CA THR A 109 -9.89 5.95 8.23
C THR A 109 -10.36 5.11 7.05
N ALA A 110 -11.67 4.95 6.91
CA ALA A 110 -12.26 4.25 5.76
C ALA A 110 -11.85 4.91 4.42
N ASP A 111 -11.75 6.24 4.38
CA ASP A 111 -11.35 6.94 3.15
C ASP A 111 -9.88 6.71 2.80
N GLU A 112 -8.97 6.64 3.78
CA GLU A 112 -7.56 6.30 3.54
C GLU A 112 -7.42 4.86 3.02
N VAL A 113 -8.17 3.93 3.62
CA VAL A 113 -8.19 2.53 3.17
C VAL A 113 -8.76 2.43 1.75
N ARG A 114 -9.89 3.10 1.46
CA ARG A 114 -10.49 3.14 0.12
C ARG A 114 -9.52 3.73 -0.90
N TRP A 115 -8.79 4.78 -0.53
CA TRP A 115 -7.78 5.39 -1.38
C TRP A 115 -6.67 4.40 -1.73
N MET A 116 -6.07 3.74 -0.73
CA MET A 116 -5.00 2.76 -0.95
C MET A 116 -5.46 1.55 -1.77
N LEU A 117 -6.68 1.07 -1.54
CA LEU A 117 -7.27 -0.03 -2.32
C LEU A 117 -7.42 0.33 -3.79
N ARG A 118 -7.88 1.55 -4.09
CA ARG A 118 -7.99 2.04 -5.46
C ARG A 118 -6.63 2.08 -6.16
N GLU A 119 -5.61 2.64 -5.51
CA GLU A 119 -4.24 2.66 -6.04
C GLU A 119 -3.72 1.23 -6.31
N SER A 120 -4.02 0.30 -5.40
CA SER A 120 -3.61 -1.10 -5.53
C SER A 120 -4.28 -1.80 -6.72
N VAL A 121 -5.56 -1.55 -6.97
CA VAL A 121 -6.24 -2.12 -8.14
C VAL A 121 -5.67 -1.56 -9.45
N SER A 122 -5.30 -0.27 -9.46
CA SER A 122 -4.72 0.38 -10.63
C SER A 122 -3.28 -0.06 -10.96
N ALA A 123 -2.49 -0.50 -9.98
CA ALA A 123 -1.09 -0.91 -10.17
C ALA A 123 -0.90 -2.23 -10.96
N GLY A 124 -1.98 -2.94 -11.30
CA GLY A 124 -1.93 -4.20 -12.05
C GLY A 124 -1.44 -5.40 -11.21
N PRO A 125 -1.52 -6.63 -11.76
CA PRO A 125 -1.26 -7.85 -11.01
C PRO A 125 0.22 -8.10 -10.67
N ALA A 126 1.16 -7.46 -11.39
CA ALA A 126 2.60 -7.60 -11.18
C ALA A 126 3.06 -7.09 -9.79
N ALA A 127 2.30 -6.16 -9.20
CA ALA A 127 2.55 -5.68 -7.85
C ALA A 127 2.06 -6.69 -6.80
N ALA A 128 2.86 -7.73 -6.51
CA ALA A 128 2.50 -8.84 -5.62
C ALA A 128 2.06 -8.39 -4.22
N ASP A 129 2.75 -7.39 -3.65
CA ASP A 129 2.51 -6.89 -2.28
C ASP A 129 1.54 -5.69 -2.21
N ARG A 130 0.85 -5.35 -3.32
CA ARG A 130 0.00 -4.15 -3.39
C ARG A 130 -1.12 -4.11 -2.34
N PHE A 131 -1.54 -5.25 -1.79
CA PHE A 131 -2.59 -5.28 -0.79
C PHE A 131 -2.12 -5.32 0.66
N THR A 132 -0.81 -5.31 0.94
CA THR A 132 -0.25 -5.49 2.29
C THR A 132 -0.73 -4.42 3.26
N LEU A 133 -0.44 -3.15 2.99
CA LEU A 133 -0.88 -2.04 3.83
C LEU A 133 -2.41 -1.87 3.88
N PRO A 134 -3.14 -1.82 2.75
CA PRO A 134 -4.58 -1.59 2.81
C PRO A 134 -5.35 -2.71 3.52
N ARG A 135 -4.89 -3.97 3.47
CA ARG A 135 -5.50 -5.07 4.25
C ARG A 135 -5.25 -4.92 5.74
N ALA A 136 -4.03 -4.63 6.14
CA ALA A 136 -3.71 -4.40 7.54
C ALA A 136 -4.50 -3.21 8.10
N ALA A 137 -4.55 -2.10 7.36
CA ALA A 137 -5.32 -0.91 7.73
C ALA A 137 -6.83 -1.20 7.83
N ALA A 138 -7.41 -1.93 6.87
CA ALA A 138 -8.81 -2.36 6.93
C ALA A 138 -9.12 -3.23 8.16
N GLY A 139 -8.15 -4.08 8.56
CA GLY A 139 -8.24 -4.90 9.78
C GLY A 139 -8.33 -4.08 11.07
N GLN A 140 -7.93 -2.81 11.05
CA GLN A 140 -8.01 -1.90 12.20
C GLN A 140 -9.32 -1.10 12.24
N LEU A 141 -10.11 -1.10 11.16
CA LEU A 141 -11.38 -0.37 11.12
C LEU A 141 -12.45 -1.01 12.00
N THR A 142 -13.38 -0.19 12.49
CA THR A 142 -14.59 -0.68 13.17
C THR A 142 -15.47 -1.49 12.20
N PRO A 143 -16.34 -2.39 12.69
CA PRO A 143 -17.27 -3.12 11.81
C PRO A 143 -18.16 -2.20 10.96
N ALA A 144 -18.56 -1.03 11.48
CA ALA A 144 -19.35 -0.05 10.74
C ALA A 144 -18.54 0.57 9.59
N ASP A 145 -17.28 0.97 9.86
CA ASP A 145 -16.39 1.56 8.85
C ASP A 145 -16.00 0.54 7.77
N ARG A 146 -15.82 -0.73 8.14
CA ARG A 146 -15.59 -1.80 7.16
C ARG A 146 -16.76 -1.98 6.21
N ARG A 147 -18.00 -1.89 6.69
CA ARG A 147 -19.20 -1.94 5.82
C ARG A 147 -19.25 -0.74 4.86
N ALA A 148 -18.81 0.43 5.32
CA ALA A 148 -18.74 1.64 4.49
C ALA A 148 -17.69 1.57 3.37
N LEU A 149 -16.72 0.65 3.45
CA LEU A 149 -15.79 0.40 2.34
C LEU A 149 -16.46 -0.25 1.11
N GLY A 150 -17.68 -0.77 1.24
CA GLY A 150 -18.37 -1.51 0.19
C GLY A 150 -17.87 -2.95 0.07
N ARG A 151 -18.34 -3.70 -0.95
CA ARG A 151 -17.77 -5.02 -1.24
C ARG A 151 -16.34 -4.83 -1.68
N TRP A 152 -15.41 -5.41 -0.91
CA TRP A 152 -14.06 -5.68 -1.37
C TRP A 152 -14.21 -6.42 -2.72
N PRO A 153 -13.62 -5.97 -3.84
CA PRO A 153 -13.43 -6.88 -4.94
C PRO A 153 -12.55 -7.96 -4.35
N GLU A 154 -13.12 -9.13 -4.02
CA GLU A 154 -12.36 -10.35 -3.80
C GLU A 154 -11.50 -10.48 -5.04
N VAL A 155 -10.33 -9.85 -5.00
CA VAL A 155 -9.22 -10.16 -5.86
C VAL A 155 -8.90 -11.55 -5.37
N GLU A 156 -9.59 -12.54 -5.94
CA GLU A 156 -9.08 -13.87 -6.15
C GLU A 156 -7.70 -13.64 -6.75
N VAL A 157 -6.70 -13.48 -5.88
CA VAL A 157 -5.34 -13.81 -6.22
C VAL A 157 -5.49 -15.24 -6.70
N PRO A 158 -5.26 -15.55 -7.98
CA PRO A 158 -5.30 -16.92 -8.43
C PRO A 158 -4.38 -17.66 -7.48
N ARG A 159 -4.94 -18.54 -6.64
CA ARG A 159 -4.12 -19.46 -5.87
C ARG A 159 -3.30 -20.14 -6.94
N GLN A 160 -1.99 -19.85 -6.97
CA GLN A 160 -1.10 -20.50 -7.92
C GLN A 160 -1.41 -21.98 -7.77
N ARG A 161 -1.95 -22.59 -8.84
CA ARG A 161 -2.10 -24.04 -8.89
C ARG A 161 -0.70 -24.54 -8.56
N ARG A 162 -0.57 -25.21 -7.42
CA ARG A 162 0.59 -26.06 -7.15
C ARG A 162 0.76 -26.90 -8.43
N PRO A 163 1.96 -26.97 -9.03
CA PRO A 163 2.16 -27.93 -10.08
C PRO A 163 1.83 -29.29 -9.47
N ASP A 164 0.84 -29.97 -10.06
CA ASP A 164 0.56 -31.36 -9.77
C ASP A 164 1.89 -32.10 -9.91
N GLN A 165 2.36 -32.68 -8.80
CA GLN A 165 3.40 -33.68 -8.88
C GLN A 165 2.77 -34.88 -9.58
N ALA A 166 3.02 -34.96 -10.89
CA ALA A 166 2.87 -36.20 -11.62
C ALA A 166 3.86 -37.20 -11.02
N GLY A 167 3.31 -38.16 -10.29
CA GLY A 167 3.95 -39.44 -9.96
C GLY A 167 3.15 -40.54 -10.61
#